data_AF-A0A9E5P2A9-F1
#
_entry.id   AF-A0A9E5P2A9-F1
#
_cell.length_a   1.000
_cell.length_b   1.000
_cell.length_c   1.000
_cell.angle_alpha   90.00
_cell.angle_beta   90.00
_cell.angle_gamma   90.00
#
_symmetry.space_group_name_H-M   'P 1'
#
loop_
_entity.id
_entity.type
_entity.pdbx_description
1 polymer ?
#
loop_
_entity_poly.entity_id
_entity_poly.type
_entity_poly.pdbx_seq_one_letter_code
_entity_poly.pdbx_strand_id
1 'polypeptide(L)'
;MELADKKITLEKLAEHTGKGDKAAYIAHRGKVYDVDHSEFWAGGIHMKRHQAGTDLTAAMEAAPHGPEVLERVPQVGTLSSEKRSERPMPGALSNLLERFPILRRHPHPSVVHFPIVFMFCAPLFTILHLITGIRSFEITGLHCLGAGILFTPLAILTGFFTWWLNYLAKPMRSVTIKIRLSFVLMAVSVVAFVWRLAVPDLLSSLGGTAIIYLVLLLSLIPLVFIVGWLGGLMTFPIERA
;
A
#
# COMPACT_ATOMS: atom_id res chain seq x y z
N MET A 1 11.36 9.13 41.29
CA MET A 1 10.88 10.23 40.44
C MET A 1 9.61 9.76 39.76
N GLU A 2 8.49 10.35 40.16
CA GLU A 2 7.12 9.84 40.06
C GLU A 2 6.44 10.45 38.81
N LEU A 3 6.64 9.87 37.63
CA LEU A 3 6.05 10.35 36.37
C LEU A 3 5.29 9.27 35.57
N ALA A 4 5.19 8.04 36.10
CA ALA A 4 4.64 6.90 35.37
C ALA A 4 3.09 6.87 35.24
N ASP A 5 2.35 7.70 36.00
CA ASP A 5 0.88 7.58 36.11
C ASP A 5 0.06 8.62 35.32
N LYS A 6 0.70 9.45 34.48
CA LYS A 6 -0.05 10.42 33.67
C LYS A 6 -0.74 9.73 32.49
N LYS A 7 -2.04 9.48 32.62
CA LYS A 7 -2.89 9.02 31.53
C LYS A 7 -3.15 10.16 30.54
N ILE A 8 -2.78 9.94 29.28
CA ILE A 8 -2.96 10.89 28.17
C ILE A 8 -3.99 10.27 27.21
N THR A 9 -5.05 11.00 26.84
CA THR A 9 -6.02 10.54 25.84
C THR A 9 -5.51 10.82 24.43
N LEU A 10 -6.15 10.25 23.40
CA LEU A 10 -5.77 10.53 22.00
C LEU A 10 -5.99 11.99 21.63
N GLU A 11 -7.03 12.64 22.14
CA GLU A 11 -7.30 14.06 21.92
C GLU A 11 -6.19 14.91 22.53
N LYS A 12 -5.80 14.59 23.76
CA LYS A 12 -4.72 15.30 24.45
C LYS A 12 -3.38 15.03 23.80
N LEU A 13 -3.13 13.82 23.30
CA LEU A 13 -1.96 13.51 22.49
C LEU A 13 -1.93 14.40 21.23
N ALA A 14 -3.04 14.51 20.50
CA ALA A 14 -3.15 15.29 19.26
C ALA A 14 -2.86 16.79 19.44
N GLU A 15 -2.89 17.32 20.66
CA GLU A 15 -2.47 18.69 20.95
C GLU A 15 -0.95 18.86 21.01
N HIS A 16 -0.20 17.82 21.36
CA HIS A 16 1.25 17.85 21.59
C HIS A 16 2.02 17.63 20.29
N THR A 17 1.86 18.59 19.38
CA THR A 17 2.36 18.51 18.00
C THR A 17 3.77 19.04 17.79
N GLY A 18 4.45 19.57 18.82
CA GLY A 18 5.78 20.20 18.66
C GLY A 18 5.75 21.54 17.91
N LYS A 19 4.57 22.14 17.76
CA LYS A 19 4.37 23.44 17.09
C LYS A 19 3.88 24.48 18.09
N GLY A 20 4.39 25.71 17.96
CA GLY A 20 4.15 26.77 18.93
C GLY A 20 4.75 26.41 20.29
N ASP A 21 4.04 26.74 21.37
CA ASP A 21 4.51 26.48 22.75
C ASP A 21 4.15 25.07 23.27
N LYS A 22 3.72 24.16 22.39
CA LYS A 22 3.34 22.78 22.77
C LYS A 22 4.44 21.79 22.44
N ALA A 23 4.85 21.02 23.44
CA ALA A 23 5.84 19.94 23.30
C ALA A 23 5.43 18.89 22.25
N ALA A 24 6.40 18.22 21.64
CA ALA A 24 6.19 17.14 20.68
C ALA A 24 6.09 15.77 21.37
N TYR A 25 4.90 15.16 21.41
CA TYR A 25 4.70 13.81 21.98
C TYR A 25 4.35 12.78 20.91
N ILE A 26 4.75 11.53 21.11
CA ILE A 26 4.28 10.39 20.30
C ILE A 26 3.84 9.24 21.20
N ALA A 27 2.92 8.41 20.71
CA ALA A 27 2.60 7.16 21.40
C ALA A 27 3.18 5.94 20.67
N HIS A 28 3.66 4.96 21.44
CA HIS A 28 4.07 3.65 20.94
C HIS A 28 3.69 2.56 21.96
N ARG A 29 2.89 1.58 21.52
CA ARG A 29 2.40 0.45 22.33
C ARG A 29 1.82 0.88 23.68
N GLY A 30 1.00 1.93 23.67
CA GLY A 30 0.33 2.46 24.87
C GLY A 30 1.20 3.31 25.80
N LYS A 31 2.46 3.56 25.46
CA LYS A 31 3.35 4.49 26.17
C LYS A 31 3.45 5.81 25.40
N VAL A 32 3.54 6.93 26.11
CA VAL A 32 3.72 8.26 25.50
C VAL A 32 5.12 8.77 25.79
N TYR A 33 5.81 9.21 24.74
CA TYR A 33 7.19 9.66 24.77
C TYR A 33 7.28 11.13 24.36
N ASP A 34 8.14 11.88 25.04
CA ASP A 34 8.46 13.26 24.72
C ASP A 34 9.66 13.31 23.79
N VAL A 35 9.44 13.75 22.56
CA VAL A 35 10.44 13.82 21.50
C VAL A 35 10.82 15.27 21.16
N ASP A 36 10.36 16.25 21.94
CA ASP A 36 10.51 17.68 21.65
C ASP A 36 11.98 18.11 21.49
N HIS A 37 12.85 17.57 22.32
CA HIS A 37 14.28 17.87 22.32
C HIS A 37 15.10 16.96 21.38
N SER A 38 14.46 16.11 20.58
CA SER A 38 15.15 15.29 19.59
C SER A 38 15.35 16.08 18.30
N GLU A 39 16.61 16.17 17.83
CA GLU A 39 16.94 16.79 16.53
C GLU A 39 16.16 16.15 15.36
N PHE A 40 15.83 14.86 15.49
CA PHE A 40 15.06 14.12 14.49
C PHE A 40 13.56 14.44 14.48
N TRP A 41 13.08 15.26 15.41
CA TRP A 41 11.68 15.65 15.60
C TRP A 41 11.50 17.17 15.59
N ALA A 42 12.46 17.92 15.05
CA ALA A 42 12.39 19.38 14.98
C ALA A 42 11.05 19.87 14.37
N GLY A 43 10.37 20.77 15.09
CA GLY A 43 9.04 21.27 14.71
C GLY A 43 7.93 20.22 14.75
N GLY A 44 8.16 19.12 15.50
CA GLY A 44 7.22 18.01 15.66
C GLY A 44 7.09 17.11 14.44
N ILE A 45 8.06 17.14 13.53
CA ILE A 45 8.05 16.34 12.31
C ILE A 45 9.29 15.45 12.26
N HIS A 46 9.07 14.15 12.03
CA HIS A 46 10.13 13.19 11.82
C HIS A 46 10.17 12.72 10.37
N MET A 47 11.35 12.88 9.75
CA MET A 47 11.64 12.47 8.36
C MET A 47 10.58 12.97 7.35
N LYS A 48 10.01 14.15 7.59
CA LYS A 48 8.94 14.76 6.77
C LYS A 48 7.71 13.85 6.56
N ARG A 49 7.51 12.89 7.46
CA ARG A 49 6.51 11.83 7.27
C ARG A 49 5.66 11.59 8.49
N HIS A 50 6.28 11.59 9.67
CA HIS A 50 5.58 11.28 10.92
C HIS A 50 5.42 12.57 11.71
N GLN A 51 4.20 12.83 12.18
CA GLN A 51 3.87 14.01 12.97
C GLN A 51 3.75 13.62 14.43
N ALA A 52 4.29 14.46 15.31
CA ALA A 52 4.00 14.41 16.72
C ALA A 52 2.49 14.65 16.97
N GLY A 53 2.05 14.27 18.15
CA GLY A 53 0.66 14.19 18.55
C GLY A 53 -0.09 12.97 18.02
N THR A 54 0.62 11.92 17.59
CA THR A 54 0.00 10.71 17.04
C THR A 54 0.54 9.41 17.66
N ASP A 55 -0.27 8.36 17.61
CA ASP A 55 0.17 7.01 17.92
C ASP A 55 0.89 6.40 16.70
N LEU A 56 2.19 6.23 16.84
CA LEU A 56 3.12 5.73 15.83
C LEU A 56 3.47 4.26 16.04
N THR A 57 2.68 3.52 16.83
CA THR A 57 2.87 2.08 17.03
C THR A 57 2.96 1.32 15.70
N ALA A 58 2.07 1.63 14.76
CA ALA A 58 2.08 0.98 13.44
C ALA A 58 3.21 1.51 12.54
N ALA A 59 3.56 2.78 12.66
CA ALA A 59 4.61 3.39 11.84
C ALA A 59 6.01 2.86 12.17
N MET A 60 6.26 2.50 13.43
CA MET A 60 7.56 1.96 13.89
C MET A 60 7.97 0.68 13.15
N GLU A 61 7.04 -0.14 12.67
CA GLU A 61 7.38 -1.38 11.95
C GLU A 61 7.95 -1.15 10.55
N ALA A 62 7.68 0.01 9.96
CA ALA A 62 8.21 0.41 8.66
C ALA A 62 9.41 1.37 8.79
N ALA A 63 9.86 1.65 10.02
CA ALA A 63 11.01 2.51 10.26
C ALA A 63 12.32 1.78 9.95
N PRO A 64 13.38 2.49 9.52
CA PRO A 64 14.71 1.91 9.30
C PRO A 64 15.46 1.58 10.62
N HIS A 65 14.77 1.66 11.76
CA HIS A 65 15.26 1.42 13.11
C HIS A 65 14.15 0.77 13.95
N GLY A 66 14.50 0.11 15.06
CA GLY A 66 13.51 -0.46 15.96
C GLY A 66 13.09 0.50 17.09
N PRO A 67 12.23 0.03 18.01
CA PRO A 67 11.70 0.83 19.12
C PRO A 67 12.77 1.18 20.18
N GLU A 68 13.94 0.57 20.16
CA GLU A 68 15.07 0.88 21.05
C GLU A 68 15.49 2.35 21.03
N VAL A 69 15.22 3.06 19.92
CA VAL A 69 15.48 4.52 19.83
C VAL A 69 14.63 5.32 20.84
N LEU A 70 13.48 4.78 21.26
CA LEU A 70 12.59 5.41 22.23
C LEU A 70 13.12 5.36 23.65
N GLU A 71 14.12 4.53 23.93
CA GLU A 71 14.80 4.49 25.24
C GLU A 71 15.66 5.74 25.48
N ARG A 72 15.98 6.49 24.40
CA ARG A 72 16.78 7.72 24.45
C ARG A 72 15.96 8.97 24.76
N VAL A 73 14.64 8.84 24.84
CA VAL A 73 13.72 9.95 25.07
C VAL A 73 12.83 9.68 26.29
N PRO A 74 12.41 10.72 27.04
CA PRO A 74 11.61 10.52 28.24
C PRO A 74 10.24 9.91 27.94
N GLN A 75 9.85 8.86 28.67
CA GLN A 75 8.45 8.44 28.73
C GLN A 75 7.70 9.35 29.70
N VAL A 76 6.67 10.06 29.22
CA VAL A 76 5.92 11.08 29.97
C VAL A 76 4.51 10.65 30.37
N GLY A 77 4.08 9.45 29.97
CA GLY A 77 2.80 8.91 30.37
C GLY A 77 2.43 7.60 29.67
N THR A 78 1.17 7.23 29.82
CA THR A 78 0.54 6.10 29.14
C THR A 78 -0.70 6.56 28.41
N LEU A 79 -0.95 5.98 27.24
CA LEU A 79 -2.12 6.28 26.43
C LEU A 79 -3.34 5.63 27.10
N SER A 80 -4.29 6.44 27.56
CA SER A 80 -5.57 5.99 28.08
C SER A 80 -6.32 5.28 26.97
N SER A 81 -6.51 3.97 27.09
CA SER A 81 -7.28 3.19 26.13
C SER A 81 -8.76 3.51 26.28
N GLU A 82 -9.22 4.64 25.74
CA GLU A 82 -10.50 4.54 25.06
C GLU A 82 -10.25 3.59 23.90
N LYS A 83 -10.89 2.41 23.98
CA LYS A 83 -10.81 1.38 22.94
C LYS A 83 -10.91 2.11 21.61
N ARG A 84 -9.82 2.12 20.85
CA ARG A 84 -9.81 2.44 19.42
C ARG A 84 -11.11 1.86 18.89
N SER A 85 -11.93 2.64 18.21
CA SER A 85 -13.19 2.16 17.66
C SER A 85 -12.90 1.08 16.60
N GLU A 86 -12.50 -0.10 17.07
CA GLU A 86 -12.41 -1.32 16.32
C GLU A 86 -13.85 -1.57 15.94
N ARG A 87 -14.11 -1.59 14.63
CA ARG A 87 -15.42 -1.97 14.11
C ARG A 87 -15.85 -3.25 14.83
N PRO A 88 -17.13 -3.40 15.21
CA PRO A 88 -17.61 -4.67 15.70
C PRO A 88 -17.34 -5.72 14.60
N MET A 89 -16.36 -6.59 14.84
CA MET A 89 -15.98 -7.66 13.94
C MET A 89 -16.43 -8.99 14.54
N PRO A 90 -16.81 -9.98 13.72
CA PRO A 90 -17.10 -11.32 14.22
C PRO A 90 -15.94 -11.87 15.05
N GLY A 91 -16.22 -12.52 16.17
CA GLY A 91 -15.18 -13.00 17.11
C GLY A 91 -14.12 -13.88 16.45
N ALA A 92 -14.51 -14.72 15.48
CA ALA A 92 -13.59 -15.55 14.71
C ALA A 92 -12.55 -14.71 13.93
N LEU A 93 -12.96 -13.58 13.35
CA LEU A 93 -12.06 -12.68 12.63
C LEU A 93 -11.16 -11.92 13.61
N SER A 94 -11.66 -11.49 14.77
CA SER A 94 -10.82 -10.86 15.80
C SER A 94 -9.71 -11.81 16.24
N ASN A 95 -10.08 -13.05 16.60
CA ASN A 95 -9.14 -14.08 17.04
C ASN A 95 -8.10 -14.40 15.97
N LEU A 96 -8.51 -14.48 14.69
CA LEU A 96 -7.58 -14.70 13.57
C LEU A 96 -6.58 -13.54 13.46
N LEU A 97 -7.05 -12.31 13.54
CA LEU A 97 -6.23 -11.12 13.40
C LEU A 97 -5.32 -10.88 14.61
N GLU A 98 -5.72 -11.31 15.80
CA GLU A 98 -4.86 -11.34 16.99
C GLU A 98 -3.77 -12.41 16.88
N ARG A 99 -4.13 -13.58 16.36
CA ARG A 99 -3.17 -14.67 16.13
C ARG A 99 -2.18 -14.37 15.02
N PHE A 100 -2.60 -13.63 14.00
CA PHE A 100 -1.76 -13.20 12.87
C PHE A 100 -1.79 -11.68 12.69
N PRO A 101 -1.04 -10.92 13.52
CA PRO A 101 -1.04 -9.45 13.49
C PRO A 101 -0.68 -8.85 12.14
N ILE A 102 0.08 -9.59 11.32
CA ILE A 102 0.47 -9.19 9.97
C ILE A 102 -0.74 -8.97 9.05
N LEU A 103 -1.85 -9.67 9.26
CA LEU A 103 -3.08 -9.49 8.48
C LEU A 103 -3.79 -8.17 8.82
N ARG A 104 -3.59 -7.61 10.02
CA ARG A 104 -4.09 -6.26 10.35
C ARG A 104 -3.31 -5.16 9.63
N ARG A 105 -2.02 -5.39 9.33
CA ARG A 105 -1.10 -4.31 8.91
C ARG A 105 -0.65 -4.39 7.46
N HIS A 106 -0.37 -5.60 6.96
CA HIS A 106 0.30 -5.81 5.68
C HIS A 106 -0.24 -6.98 4.83
N PRO A 107 -1.57 -7.19 4.66
CA PRO A 107 -2.03 -8.13 3.62
C PRO A 107 -1.80 -7.57 2.20
N HIS A 108 -1.62 -6.25 2.05
CA HIS A 108 -1.64 -5.55 0.77
C HIS A 108 -0.31 -5.48 0.01
N PRO A 109 0.88 -5.22 0.62
CA PRO A 109 2.07 -4.93 -0.18
C PRO A 109 2.51 -6.10 -1.04
N SER A 110 2.66 -7.33 -0.55
CA SER A 110 3.21 -8.41 -1.40
C SER A 110 2.30 -8.81 -2.56
N VAL A 111 0.99 -8.98 -2.32
CA VAL A 111 0.05 -9.53 -3.30
C VAL A 111 -0.16 -8.60 -4.50
N VAL A 112 -0.13 -7.27 -4.31
CA VAL A 112 -0.32 -6.32 -5.43
C VAL A 112 0.86 -6.24 -6.37
N HIS A 113 2.07 -6.60 -5.94
CA HIS A 113 3.23 -6.54 -6.82
C HIS A 113 3.16 -7.62 -7.91
N PHE A 114 2.52 -8.76 -7.65
CA PHE A 114 2.38 -9.83 -8.64
C PHE A 114 1.67 -9.34 -9.92
N PRO A 115 0.41 -8.86 -9.89
CA PRO A 115 -0.23 -8.37 -11.10
C PRO A 115 0.48 -7.14 -11.67
N ILE A 116 1.06 -6.26 -10.84
CA ILE A 116 1.82 -5.09 -11.34
C ILE A 116 3.00 -5.55 -12.21
N VAL A 117 3.86 -6.43 -11.68
CA VAL A 117 5.05 -6.91 -12.38
C VAL A 117 4.65 -7.74 -13.61
N PHE A 118 3.72 -8.67 -13.46
CA PHE A 118 3.32 -9.53 -14.58
C PHE A 118 2.67 -8.75 -15.73
N MET A 119 1.77 -7.81 -15.44
CA MET A 119 1.13 -6.99 -16.47
C MET A 119 2.08 -5.95 -17.08
N PHE A 120 3.14 -5.57 -16.37
CA PHE A 120 4.22 -4.74 -16.91
C PHE A 120 5.16 -5.56 -17.82
N CYS A 121 5.53 -6.77 -17.40
CA CYS A 121 6.42 -7.64 -18.16
C CYS A 121 5.79 -8.21 -19.43
N ALA A 122 4.48 -8.48 -19.45
CA ALA A 122 3.78 -9.02 -20.62
C ALA A 122 4.01 -8.20 -21.92
N PRO A 123 3.75 -6.87 -21.95
CA PRO A 123 4.05 -6.05 -23.12
C PRO A 123 5.55 -5.91 -23.38
N LEU A 124 6.41 -5.88 -22.35
CA LEU A 124 7.87 -5.78 -22.53
C LEU A 124 8.45 -7.00 -23.25
N PHE A 125 8.07 -8.20 -22.82
CA PHE A 125 8.48 -9.43 -23.50
C PHE A 125 7.90 -9.54 -24.91
N THR A 126 6.69 -9.00 -25.13
CA THR A 126 6.13 -8.89 -26.48
C THR A 126 6.98 -7.95 -27.37
N ILE A 127 7.39 -6.79 -26.86
CA ILE A 127 8.30 -5.88 -27.58
C ILE A 127 9.64 -6.57 -27.86
N LEU A 128 10.22 -7.28 -26.89
CA LEU A 128 11.46 -8.02 -27.08
C LEU A 128 11.32 -9.07 -28.18
N HIS A 129 10.20 -9.78 -28.24
CA HIS A 129 9.89 -10.69 -29.34
C HIS A 129 9.87 -9.97 -30.69
N LEU A 130 9.18 -8.82 -30.80
CA LEU A 130 9.08 -8.06 -32.05
C LEU A 130 10.44 -7.53 -32.54
N ILE A 131 11.34 -7.15 -31.61
CA ILE A 131 12.67 -6.64 -31.96
C ILE A 131 13.63 -7.78 -32.33
N THR A 132 13.59 -8.89 -31.58
CA THR A 132 14.58 -9.97 -31.72
C THR A 132 14.16 -11.12 -32.62
N GLY A 133 12.86 -11.25 -32.90
CA GLY A 133 12.26 -12.41 -33.56
C GLY A 133 12.24 -13.69 -32.70
N ILE A 134 12.76 -13.65 -31.46
CA ILE A 134 12.87 -14.84 -30.62
C ILE A 134 11.50 -15.19 -30.03
N ARG A 135 11.00 -16.39 -30.34
CA ARG A 135 9.67 -16.88 -29.94
C ARG A 135 9.52 -17.08 -28.42
N SER A 136 10.60 -17.37 -27.70
CA SER A 136 10.54 -17.58 -26.25
C SER A 136 10.09 -16.34 -25.48
N PHE A 137 10.42 -15.13 -25.97
CA PHE A 137 9.94 -13.90 -25.35
C PHE A 137 8.43 -13.75 -25.50
N GLU A 138 7.86 -14.04 -26.66
CA GLU A 138 6.41 -13.97 -26.87
C GLU A 138 5.66 -14.91 -25.93
N ILE A 139 6.14 -16.15 -25.85
CA ILE A 139 5.60 -17.19 -24.96
C ILE A 139 5.72 -16.73 -23.50
N THR A 140 6.85 -16.14 -23.11
CA THR A 140 7.05 -15.58 -21.76
C THR A 140 6.05 -14.45 -21.47
N GLY A 141 5.83 -13.56 -22.44
CA GLY A 141 4.84 -12.48 -22.33
C GLY A 141 3.42 -13.01 -22.10
N LEU A 142 3.03 -14.08 -22.81
CA LEU A 142 1.74 -14.75 -22.62
C LEU A 142 1.60 -15.38 -21.22
N HIS A 143 2.65 -16.04 -20.71
CA HIS A 143 2.66 -16.58 -19.35
C HIS A 143 2.54 -15.47 -18.30
N CYS A 144 3.27 -14.35 -18.49
CA CYS A 144 3.13 -13.18 -17.62
C CYS A 144 1.69 -12.65 -17.65
N LEU A 145 1.07 -12.49 -18.83
CA LEU A 145 -0.31 -12.03 -18.93
C LEU A 145 -1.29 -12.94 -18.16
N GLY A 146 -1.15 -14.27 -18.32
CA GLY A 146 -1.95 -15.25 -17.59
C GLY A 146 -1.74 -15.20 -16.08
N ALA A 147 -0.49 -15.09 -15.62
CA ALA A 147 -0.17 -14.94 -14.20
C ALA A 147 -0.74 -13.62 -13.63
N GLY A 148 -0.66 -12.53 -14.40
CA GLY A 148 -1.27 -11.26 -14.03
C GLY A 148 -2.78 -11.40 -13.80
N ILE A 149 -3.49 -12.08 -14.72
CA ILE A 149 -4.93 -12.35 -14.60
C ILE A 149 -5.22 -13.18 -13.36
N LEU A 150 -4.42 -14.20 -13.07
CA LEU A 150 -4.60 -15.06 -11.89
C LEU A 150 -4.47 -14.27 -10.57
N PHE A 151 -3.50 -13.36 -10.46
CA PHE A 151 -3.26 -12.62 -9.22
C PHE A 151 -4.10 -11.35 -9.07
N THR A 152 -4.67 -10.80 -10.14
CA THR A 152 -5.48 -9.58 -10.07
C THR A 152 -6.71 -9.69 -9.15
N PRO A 153 -7.51 -10.79 -9.14
CA PRO A 153 -8.65 -10.92 -8.24
C PRO A 153 -8.19 -10.97 -6.78
N LEU A 154 -7.08 -11.68 -6.51
CA LEU A 154 -6.48 -11.75 -5.18
C LEU A 154 -6.02 -10.38 -4.69
N ALA A 155 -5.41 -9.58 -5.56
CA ALA A 155 -5.02 -8.21 -5.26
C ALA A 155 -6.23 -7.28 -5.01
N ILE A 156 -7.31 -7.44 -5.76
CA ILE A 156 -8.56 -6.70 -5.55
C ILE A 156 -9.18 -7.04 -4.19
N LEU A 157 -9.31 -8.33 -3.87
CA LEU A 157 -9.89 -8.81 -2.60
C LEU A 157 -9.10 -8.31 -1.39
N THR A 158 -7.78 -8.47 -1.42
CA THR A 158 -6.90 -7.97 -0.35
C THR A 158 -6.93 -6.43 -0.25
N GLY A 159 -7.09 -5.73 -1.37
CA GLY A 159 -7.30 -4.28 -1.41
C GLY A 159 -8.59 -3.83 -0.72
N PHE A 160 -9.72 -4.48 -1.01
CA PHE A 160 -10.99 -4.22 -0.32
C PHE A 160 -10.91 -4.50 1.17
N PHE A 161 -10.31 -5.63 1.55
CA PHE A 161 -10.10 -5.99 2.95
C PHE A 161 -9.29 -4.92 3.69
N THR A 162 -8.18 -4.47 3.09
CA THR A 162 -7.32 -3.43 3.66
C THR A 162 -8.05 -2.09 3.79
N TRP A 163 -8.79 -1.68 2.76
CA TRP A 163 -9.58 -0.45 2.80
C TRP A 163 -10.66 -0.49 3.88
N TRP A 164 -11.33 -1.63 4.04
CA TRP A 164 -12.33 -1.84 5.08
C TRP A 164 -11.73 -1.83 6.49
N LEU A 165 -10.61 -2.50 6.70
CA LEU A 165 -9.99 -2.66 8.02
C LEU A 165 -9.26 -1.39 8.47
N ASN A 166 -8.43 -0.80 7.61
CA ASN A 166 -7.50 0.26 7.99
C ASN A 166 -8.05 1.66 7.74
N TYR A 167 -8.97 1.82 6.79
CA TYR A 167 -9.54 3.12 6.41
C TYR A 167 -11.03 3.22 6.71
N LEU A 168 -11.59 2.25 7.42
CA LEU A 168 -13.00 2.21 7.79
C LEU A 168 -13.93 2.39 6.57
N ALA A 169 -13.56 1.85 5.40
CA ALA A 169 -14.30 2.03 4.15
C ALA A 169 -14.68 3.51 3.85
N LYS A 170 -13.90 4.48 4.36
CA LYS A 170 -14.14 5.90 4.09
C LYS A 170 -13.94 6.16 2.59
N PRO A 171 -14.82 6.96 1.96
CA PRO A 171 -14.69 7.28 0.55
C PRO A 171 -13.38 8.06 0.32
N MET A 172 -12.49 7.48 -0.49
CA MET A 172 -11.18 8.06 -0.80
C MET A 172 -11.02 8.08 -2.32
N ARG A 173 -10.71 9.25 -2.89
CA ARG A 173 -10.53 9.41 -4.34
C ARG A 173 -9.48 8.43 -4.89
N SER A 174 -8.36 8.25 -4.20
CA SER A 174 -7.30 7.31 -4.57
C SER A 174 -7.81 5.86 -4.64
N VAL A 175 -8.59 5.43 -3.65
CA VAL A 175 -9.16 4.08 -3.58
C VAL A 175 -10.19 3.88 -4.70
N THR A 176 -11.09 4.83 -4.92
CA THR A 176 -12.11 4.74 -5.98
C THR A 176 -11.48 4.61 -7.37
N ILE A 177 -10.44 5.42 -7.65
CA ILE A 177 -9.71 5.33 -8.93
C ILE A 177 -9.03 3.96 -9.04
N LYS A 178 -8.34 3.50 -7.99
CA LYS A 178 -7.69 2.18 -7.99
C LYS A 178 -8.68 1.05 -8.25
N ILE A 179 -9.86 1.06 -7.62
CA ILE A 179 -10.90 0.04 -7.85
C ILE A 179 -11.31 0.03 -9.33
N ARG A 180 -11.67 1.19 -9.89
CA ARG A 180 -12.08 1.29 -11.30
C ARG A 180 -10.98 0.81 -12.25
N LEU A 181 -9.75 1.29 -12.07
CA LEU A 181 -8.62 0.89 -12.90
C LEU A 181 -8.26 -0.59 -12.76
N SER A 182 -8.44 -1.19 -11.57
CA SER A 182 -8.18 -2.63 -11.38
C SER A 182 -9.18 -3.50 -12.15
N PHE A 183 -10.46 -3.10 -12.20
CA PHE A 183 -11.46 -3.79 -13.03
C PHE A 183 -11.22 -3.58 -14.53
N VAL A 184 -10.81 -2.37 -14.95
CA VAL A 184 -10.42 -2.12 -16.34
C VAL A 184 -9.19 -2.95 -16.73
N LEU A 185 -8.16 -2.98 -15.88
CA LEU A 185 -6.96 -3.80 -16.08
C LEU A 185 -7.32 -5.28 -16.24
N MET A 186 -8.22 -5.80 -15.39
CA MET A 186 -8.72 -7.17 -15.51
C MET A 186 -9.40 -7.41 -16.86
N ALA A 187 -10.35 -6.54 -17.24
CA ALA A 187 -11.10 -6.71 -18.47
C ALA A 187 -10.17 -6.69 -19.71
N VAL A 188 -9.28 -5.69 -19.79
CA VAL A 188 -8.32 -5.55 -20.88
C VAL A 188 -7.38 -6.76 -20.95
N SER A 189 -6.84 -7.19 -19.80
CA SER A 189 -5.93 -8.34 -19.77
C SER A 189 -6.61 -9.65 -20.16
N VAL A 190 -7.83 -9.91 -19.69
CA VAL A 190 -8.61 -11.09 -20.08
C VAL A 190 -8.93 -11.08 -21.57
N VAL A 191 -9.36 -9.93 -22.12
CA VAL A 191 -9.63 -9.79 -23.56
C VAL A 191 -8.37 -10.06 -24.37
N ALA A 192 -7.23 -9.44 -24.01
CA ALA A 192 -5.96 -9.67 -24.69
C ALA A 192 -5.52 -11.15 -24.59
N PHE A 193 -5.64 -11.76 -23.42
CA PHE A 193 -5.23 -13.15 -23.20
C PHE A 193 -6.08 -14.14 -24.01
N VAL A 194 -7.41 -14.01 -23.95
CA VAL A 194 -8.32 -14.85 -24.72
C VAL A 194 -8.10 -14.66 -26.22
N TRP A 195 -7.93 -13.42 -26.69
CA TRP A 195 -7.63 -13.15 -28.10
C TRP A 195 -6.32 -13.83 -28.52
N ARG A 196 -5.26 -13.70 -27.72
CA ARG A 196 -3.97 -14.33 -28.03
C ARG A 196 -4.02 -15.86 -28.01
N LEU A 197 -4.86 -16.47 -27.18
CA LEU A 197 -5.11 -17.91 -27.20
C LEU A 197 -5.93 -18.36 -28.42
N ALA A 198 -6.92 -17.55 -28.83
CA ALA A 198 -7.78 -17.85 -29.97
C ALA A 198 -7.06 -17.69 -31.31
N VAL A 199 -6.09 -16.77 -31.41
CA VAL A 199 -5.30 -16.51 -32.62
C VAL A 199 -3.81 -16.61 -32.29
N PRO A 200 -3.22 -17.82 -32.30
CA PRO A 200 -1.83 -18.02 -31.87
C PRO A 200 -0.79 -17.32 -32.74
N ASP A 201 -1.09 -17.09 -34.01
CA ASP A 201 -0.20 -16.45 -34.98
C ASP A 201 -0.48 -14.94 -35.14
N LEU A 202 -1.20 -14.32 -34.19
CA LEU A 202 -1.63 -12.91 -34.26
C LEU A 202 -0.48 -11.92 -34.49
N LEU A 203 0.72 -12.23 -33.98
CA LEU A 203 1.91 -11.39 -34.10
C LEU A 203 2.87 -11.81 -35.22
N SER A 204 2.51 -12.82 -36.02
CA SER A 204 3.35 -13.29 -37.14
C SER A 204 3.47 -12.27 -38.28
N SER A 205 2.51 -11.35 -38.40
CA SER A 205 2.57 -10.19 -39.30
C SER A 205 1.99 -8.96 -38.62
N LEU A 206 2.58 -7.78 -38.87
CA LEU A 206 2.12 -6.49 -38.30
C LEU A 206 0.92 -5.93 -39.07
N GLY A 207 -0.15 -6.72 -39.17
CA GLY A 207 -1.43 -6.28 -39.73
C GLY A 207 -2.24 -5.40 -38.75
N GLY A 208 -3.37 -4.88 -39.20
CA GLY A 208 -4.22 -4.00 -38.38
C GLY A 208 -4.70 -4.65 -37.06
N THR A 209 -5.02 -5.94 -37.07
CA THR A 209 -5.42 -6.70 -35.87
C THR A 209 -4.28 -6.83 -34.87
N ALA A 210 -3.05 -7.05 -35.34
CA ALA A 210 -1.86 -7.10 -34.51
C ALA A 210 -1.61 -5.74 -33.82
N ILE A 211 -1.76 -4.64 -34.55
CA ILE A 211 -1.62 -3.29 -34.00
C ILE A 211 -2.65 -3.03 -32.88
N ILE A 212 -3.92 -3.40 -33.09
CA ILE A 212 -4.97 -3.24 -32.06
C ILE A 212 -4.61 -4.05 -30.81
N TYR A 213 -4.17 -5.30 -30.98
CA TYR A 213 -3.74 -6.14 -29.87
C TYR A 213 -2.54 -5.54 -29.12
N LEU A 214 -1.56 -4.99 -29.83
CA LEU A 214 -0.40 -4.33 -29.23
C LEU A 214 -0.82 -3.09 -28.44
N VAL A 215 -1.76 -2.29 -28.94
CA VAL A 215 -2.30 -1.13 -28.19
C VAL A 215 -2.98 -1.60 -26.90
N LEU A 216 -3.78 -2.67 -26.95
CA LEU A 216 -4.41 -3.25 -25.76
C LEU A 216 -3.35 -3.72 -24.74
N LEU A 217 -2.33 -4.46 -25.18
CA LEU A 217 -1.23 -4.90 -24.32
C LEU A 217 -0.43 -3.73 -23.73
N LEU A 218 -0.08 -2.74 -24.54
CA LEU A 218 0.69 -1.59 -24.09
C LEU A 218 -0.09 -0.72 -23.11
N SER A 219 -1.42 -0.70 -23.19
CA SER A 219 -2.28 0.00 -22.22
C SER A 219 -2.18 -0.56 -20.80
N LEU A 220 -1.71 -1.81 -20.63
CA LEU A 220 -1.49 -2.40 -19.32
C LEU A 220 -0.44 -1.64 -18.50
N ILE A 221 0.59 -1.09 -19.14
CA ILE A 221 1.68 -0.34 -18.49
C ILE A 221 1.16 0.89 -17.73
N PRO A 222 0.50 1.88 -18.37
CA PRO A 222 -0.02 3.04 -17.64
C PRO A 222 -1.08 2.64 -16.61
N LEU A 223 -1.89 1.61 -16.86
CA LEU A 223 -2.87 1.12 -15.89
C LEU A 223 -2.19 0.65 -14.60
N VAL A 224 -1.21 -0.24 -14.68
CA VAL A 224 -0.50 -0.73 -13.48
C VAL A 224 0.36 0.34 -12.82
N PHE A 225 0.96 1.23 -13.62
CA PHE A 225 1.73 2.35 -13.09
C PHE A 225 0.85 3.28 -12.24
N ILE A 226 -0.33 3.68 -12.74
CA ILE A 226 -1.24 4.56 -11.99
C ILE A 226 -1.78 3.86 -10.73
N VAL A 227 -2.16 2.58 -10.83
CA VAL A 227 -2.64 1.81 -9.67
C VAL A 227 -1.55 1.70 -8.60
N GLY A 228 -0.32 1.40 -9.01
CA GLY A 228 0.85 1.32 -8.14
C GLY A 228 1.19 2.67 -7.51
N TRP A 229 1.24 3.73 -8.32
CA TRP A 229 1.53 5.10 -7.88
C TRP A 229 0.53 5.60 -6.82
N LEU A 230 -0.77 5.42 -7.07
CA LEU A 230 -1.81 5.78 -6.09
C LEU A 230 -1.72 4.95 -4.80
N GLY A 231 -1.28 3.69 -4.89
CA GLY A 231 -0.97 2.86 -3.73
C GLY A 231 0.22 3.40 -2.93
N GLY A 232 1.29 3.76 -3.63
CA GLY A 232 2.48 4.40 -3.07
C GLY A 232 2.14 5.69 -2.35
N LEU A 233 1.37 6.60 -2.96
CA LEU A 233 0.97 7.88 -2.36
C LEU A 233 0.16 7.75 -1.07
N MET A 234 -0.62 6.68 -0.90
CA MET A 234 -1.35 6.44 0.36
C MET A 234 -0.41 6.00 1.49
N THR A 235 0.75 5.46 1.14
CA THR A 235 1.77 4.99 2.09
C THR A 235 2.83 6.07 2.33
N PHE A 236 3.19 6.81 1.27
CA PHE A 236 4.22 7.84 1.20
C PHE A 236 3.61 9.10 0.54
N PRO A 237 2.79 9.88 1.27
CA PRO A 237 2.20 11.09 0.72
C PRO A 237 3.29 12.12 0.41
N ILE A 238 3.20 12.74 -0.77
CA ILE A 238 4.06 13.88 -1.16
C ILE A 238 3.47 15.13 -0.53
N GLU A 239 4.26 15.90 0.22
CA GLU A 239 3.86 17.20 0.74
C GLU A 239 3.45 18.11 -0.42
N ARG A 240 2.29 18.78 -0.31
CA ARG A 240 1.99 19.91 -1.18
C ARG A 240 2.82 21.08 -0.67
N ALA A 241 3.80 21.51 -1.46
CA ALA A 241 4.48 22.78 -1.30
C ALA A 241 3.49 23.94 -1.42
#